data_AF-F0IRD4-F1
#
_entry.id   AF-F0IRD4-F1
#
_cell.length_a   1.000
_cell.length_b   1.000
_cell.length_c   1.000
_cell.angle_alpha   90.00
_cell.angle_beta   90.00
_cell.angle_gamma   90.00
#
_symmetry.space_group_name_H-M   'P 1'
#
loop_
_entity.id
_entity.type
_entity.pdbx_description
1 polymer ?
#
loop_
_entity_poly.entity_id
_entity_poly.type
_entity_poly.pdbx_seq_one_letter_code
_entity_poly.pdbx_strand_id
1 'polypeptide(L)'
;MIDSLKEEGLHYFFIDELFKGTNTVERIGAGLAIIDWLAQKPCLYMISSHDVELVAASGQLNAQYHFDSQYIAGEIVFDYKIKQGSALTKNAVNTLESLNYPEEITDTAREIITAYEASGNWNLLGKG
;
A
#
# COMPACT_ATOMS: atom_id res chain seq x y z
N MET A 1 10.58 -18.03 -10.84
CA MET A 1 9.72 -18.11 -9.63
C MET A 1 8.72 -19.24 -9.79
N ILE A 2 7.67 -19.08 -10.60
CA ILE A 2 6.58 -20.05 -10.72
C ILE A 2 7.03 -21.46 -11.13
N ASP A 3 8.03 -21.58 -12.01
CA ASP A 3 8.55 -22.89 -12.43
C ASP A 3 9.18 -23.70 -11.28
N SER A 4 9.62 -23.07 -10.19
CA SER A 4 10.19 -23.81 -9.06
C SER A 4 9.16 -24.73 -8.41
N LEU A 5 7.85 -24.42 -8.52
CA LEU A 5 6.76 -25.25 -7.99
C LEU A 5 6.64 -26.62 -8.66
N LYS A 6 7.38 -26.88 -9.75
CA LYS A 6 7.49 -28.21 -10.36
C LYS A 6 8.41 -29.14 -9.57
N GLU A 7 9.30 -28.58 -8.77
CA GLU A 7 10.21 -29.32 -7.90
C GLU A 7 9.53 -29.67 -6.58
N GLU A 8 9.86 -30.85 -6.03
CA GLU A 8 9.37 -31.27 -4.72
C GLU A 8 9.90 -30.34 -3.60
N GLY A 9 9.07 -30.12 -2.57
CA GLY A 9 9.42 -29.34 -1.40
C GLY A 9 8.51 -28.14 -1.16
N LEU A 10 8.76 -27.45 -0.04
CA LEU A 10 8.03 -26.23 0.33
C LEU A 10 8.72 -25.00 -0.24
N HIS A 11 8.00 -24.25 -1.06
CA HIS A 11 8.50 -23.04 -1.70
C HIS A 11 8.09 -21.79 -0.93
N TYR A 12 9.01 -20.84 -0.78
CA TYR A 12 8.77 -19.55 -0.14
C TYR A 12 8.97 -18.42 -1.15
N PHE A 13 7.93 -17.63 -1.38
CA PHE A 13 7.98 -16.48 -2.29
C PHE A 13 7.87 -15.16 -1.53
N PHE A 14 8.77 -14.23 -1.85
CA PHE A 14 8.72 -12.85 -1.39
C PHE A 14 8.65 -11.98 -2.64
N ILE A 15 7.50 -11.35 -2.85
CA ILE A 15 7.21 -10.57 -4.05
C ILE A 15 7.12 -9.11 -3.63
N ASP A 16 8.05 -8.30 -4.11
CA ASP A 16 8.02 -6.87 -3.88
C ASP A 16 7.24 -6.16 -4.98
N GLU A 17 6.06 -5.62 -4.66
CA GLU A 17 5.15 -4.88 -5.55
C GLU A 17 4.78 -5.61 -6.85
N LEU A 18 3.58 -6.19 -6.89
CA LEU A 18 3.05 -6.83 -8.09
C LEU A 18 2.76 -5.80 -9.19
N PHE A 19 3.63 -5.79 -10.21
CA PHE A 19 3.59 -4.94 -11.40
C PHE A 19 3.77 -3.44 -11.12
N LYS A 20 4.70 -2.81 -11.85
CA LYS A 20 4.90 -1.35 -11.83
C LYS A 20 4.59 -0.78 -13.21
N GLY A 21 3.91 0.36 -13.28
CA GLY A 21 3.75 1.13 -14.53
C GLY A 21 2.55 0.80 -15.43
N THR A 22 1.48 0.19 -14.90
CA THR A 22 0.19 0.05 -15.62
C THR A 22 -0.97 0.74 -14.89
N ASN A 23 -2.16 0.78 -15.50
CA ASN A 23 -3.39 1.29 -14.88
C ASN A 23 -3.74 0.49 -13.62
N THR A 24 -4.19 1.19 -12.58
CA THR A 24 -4.61 0.64 -11.29
C THR A 24 -5.57 -0.54 -11.42
N VAL A 25 -6.59 -0.47 -12.29
CA VAL A 25 -7.58 -1.55 -12.44
C VAL A 25 -6.94 -2.83 -12.96
N GLU A 26 -6.10 -2.73 -13.99
CA GLU A 26 -5.39 -3.89 -14.56
C GLU A 26 -4.39 -4.47 -13.57
N ARG A 27 -3.66 -3.61 -12.84
CA ARG A 27 -2.71 -4.02 -11.81
C ARG A 27 -3.39 -4.82 -10.70
N ILE A 28 -4.49 -4.31 -10.15
CA ILE A 28 -5.25 -4.99 -9.10
C ILE A 28 -5.80 -6.33 -9.61
N GLY A 29 -6.43 -6.34 -10.80
CA GLY A 29 -6.97 -7.56 -11.39
C GLY A 29 -5.91 -8.64 -11.62
N ALA A 30 -4.77 -8.27 -12.20
CA ALA A 30 -3.65 -9.19 -12.40
C ALA A 30 -3.06 -9.68 -11.07
N GLY A 31 -2.94 -8.78 -10.09
CA GLY A 31 -2.45 -9.13 -8.76
C GLY A 31 -3.33 -10.13 -8.04
N LEU A 32 -4.65 -9.93 -8.07
CA LEU A 32 -5.62 -10.87 -7.50
C LEU A 32 -5.59 -12.24 -8.20
N ALA A 33 -5.44 -12.27 -9.53
CA ALA A 33 -5.32 -13.53 -10.26
C ALA A 33 -4.06 -14.33 -9.86
N ILE A 34 -2.93 -13.65 -9.64
CA ILE A 34 -1.71 -14.28 -9.14
C ILE A 34 -1.90 -14.81 -7.71
N ILE A 35 -2.49 -13.99 -6.83
CA ILE A 35 -2.77 -14.37 -5.44
C ILE A 35 -3.67 -15.59 -5.37
N ASP A 36 -4.78 -15.59 -6.12
CA ASP A 36 -5.73 -16.71 -6.18
C ASP A 36 -5.04 -17.99 -6.66
N TRP A 37 -4.19 -17.89 -7.68
CA TRP A 37 -3.42 -19.02 -8.18
C TRP A 37 -2.40 -19.54 -7.16
N LEU A 38 -1.64 -18.65 -6.51
CA LEU A 38 -0.63 -19.01 -5.50
C LEU A 38 -1.24 -19.64 -4.25
N ALA A 39 -2.41 -19.17 -3.81
CA ALA A 39 -3.14 -19.71 -2.67
C ALA A 39 -3.50 -21.20 -2.83
N GLN A 40 -3.54 -21.70 -4.07
CA GLN A 40 -3.85 -23.09 -4.40
C GLN A 40 -2.60 -23.97 -4.62
N LYS A 41 -1.39 -23.44 -4.37
CA LYS A 41 -0.12 -24.16 -4.58
C LYS A 41 0.55 -24.54 -3.26
N PRO A 42 1.42 -25.57 -3.27
CA PRO A 42 2.20 -25.96 -2.09
C PRO A 42 3.35 -24.96 -1.84
N CYS A 43 3.00 -23.71 -1.54
CA CYS A 43 3.95 -22.65 -1.22
C CYS A 43 3.43 -21.70 -0.14
N LEU A 44 4.37 -21.02 0.50
CA LEU A 44 4.10 -19.84 1.32
C LEU A 44 4.56 -18.61 0.54
N TYR A 45 3.77 -17.53 0.61
CA TYR A 45 4.11 -16.30 -0.08
C TYR A 45 3.87 -15.07 0.80
N MET A 46 4.65 -14.03 0.55
CA MET A 46 4.49 -12.70 1.10
C MET A 46 4.58 -11.70 -0.04
N ILE A 47 3.64 -10.77 -0.08
CA ILE A 47 3.54 -9.77 -1.14
C ILE A 47 3.45 -8.40 -0.48
N SER A 48 4.35 -7.49 -0.87
CA SER A 48 4.21 -6.07 -0.54
C SER A 48 3.35 -5.39 -1.60
N SER A 49 2.52 -4.44 -1.18
CA SER A 49 1.81 -3.56 -2.11
C SER A 49 1.41 -2.25 -1.45
N HIS A 50 1.50 -1.15 -2.20
CA HIS A 50 0.86 0.13 -1.86
C HIS A 50 -0.61 0.21 -2.29
N ASP A 51 -1.14 -0.76 -3.06
CA ASP A 51 -2.53 -0.77 -3.52
C ASP A 51 -3.48 -1.25 -2.40
N VAL A 52 -4.10 -0.29 -1.72
CA VAL A 52 -5.07 -0.56 -0.63
C VAL A 52 -6.21 -1.47 -1.08
N GLU A 53 -6.69 -1.31 -2.32
CA GLU A 53 -7.76 -2.14 -2.89
C GLU A 53 -7.32 -3.59 -3.10
N LEU A 54 -6.09 -3.82 -3.57
CA LEU A 54 -5.53 -5.16 -3.72
C LEU A 54 -5.39 -5.83 -2.35
N VAL A 55 -4.81 -5.12 -1.37
CA VAL A 55 -4.66 -5.63 0.00
C VAL A 55 -6.03 -5.99 0.57
N ALA A 56 -7.01 -5.08 0.49
CA ALA A 56 -8.37 -5.30 0.98
C ALA A 56 -9.04 -6.52 0.33
N ALA A 57 -9.01 -6.61 -1.00
CA ALA A 57 -9.61 -7.72 -1.75
C ALA A 57 -8.93 -9.06 -1.46
N SER A 58 -7.60 -9.08 -1.28
CA SER A 58 -6.85 -10.30 -0.96
C SER A 58 -7.11 -10.85 0.44
N GLY A 59 -7.72 -10.06 1.33
CA GLY A 59 -8.00 -10.43 2.73
C GLY A 59 -8.95 -11.63 2.91
N GLN A 60 -9.65 -12.04 1.85
CA GLN A 60 -10.46 -13.27 1.86
C GLN A 60 -9.60 -14.54 1.92
N LEU A 61 -8.37 -14.47 1.40
CA LEU A 61 -7.43 -15.59 1.28
C LEU A 61 -6.19 -15.41 2.17
N ASN A 62 -5.84 -14.16 2.51
CA ASN A 62 -4.57 -13.82 3.13
C ASN A 62 -4.72 -13.04 4.43
N ALA A 63 -3.82 -13.30 5.36
CA ALA A 63 -3.59 -12.41 6.49
C ALA A 63 -2.95 -11.11 6.02
N GLN A 64 -3.46 -9.98 6.50
CA GLN A 64 -2.98 -8.65 6.16
C GLN A 64 -2.04 -8.15 7.25
N TYR A 65 -0.96 -7.50 6.81
CA TYR A 65 0.00 -6.84 7.67
C TYR A 65 0.44 -5.52 7.06
N HIS A 66 0.91 -4.61 7.90
CA HIS A 66 1.48 -3.35 7.48
C HIS A 66 2.68 -2.94 8.33
N PHE A 67 3.48 -2.05 7.76
CA PHE A 67 4.37 -1.19 8.51
C PHE A 67 3.69 0.18 8.69
N ASP A 68 4.11 0.90 9.72
CA ASP A 68 3.57 2.22 10.04
C ASP A 68 4.72 3.18 10.31
N SER A 69 4.44 4.47 10.20
CA SER A 69 5.39 5.52 10.59
C SER A 69 4.69 6.66 11.32
N GLN A 70 5.44 7.30 12.19
CA GLN A 70 4.97 8.41 13.01
C GLN A 70 5.74 9.66 12.65
N TYR A 71 5.06 10.81 12.66
CA TYR A 71 5.72 12.10 12.55
C TYR A 71 5.99 12.64 13.95
N ILE A 72 7.27 12.74 14.32
CA ILE A 72 7.70 13.18 15.65
C ILE A 72 8.75 14.28 15.45
N ALA A 73 8.48 15.46 16.01
CA ALA A 73 9.42 16.58 16.06
C ALA A 73 10.06 16.97 14.71
N GLY A 74 9.29 16.94 13.62
CA GLY A 74 9.77 17.32 12.28
C GLY A 74 10.29 16.17 11.44
N GLU A 75 10.35 14.95 11.98
CA GLU A 75 10.92 13.79 11.30
C GLU A 75 9.93 12.61 11.22
N ILE A 76 10.03 11.83 10.15
CA ILE A 76 9.33 10.55 10.02
C ILE A 76 10.14 9.46 10.71
N VAL A 77 9.54 8.84 11.72
CA VAL A 77 10.10 7.71 12.47
C VAL A 77 9.37 6.42 12.09
N PHE A 78 10.13 5.42 11.65
CA PHE A 78 9.65 4.07 11.39
C PHE A 78 10.02 3.16 12.56
N ASP A 79 9.05 2.42 13.11
CA ASP A 79 9.34 1.44 14.17
C ASP A 79 9.84 0.09 13.62
N TYR A 80 9.77 -0.08 12.30
CA TYR A 80 10.14 -1.29 11.56
C TYR A 80 9.43 -2.56 12.06
N LYS A 81 8.22 -2.44 12.63
CA LYS A 81 7.42 -3.57 13.12
C LYS A 81 6.32 -3.94 12.14
N ILE A 82 6.18 -5.24 11.92
CA ILE A 82 5.04 -5.82 11.21
C ILE A 82 3.84 -5.83 12.15
N LYS A 83 2.75 -5.15 11.76
CA LYS A 83 1.51 -5.02 12.53
C LYS A 83 0.37 -5.69 11.78
N GLN A 84 -0.52 -6.38 12.47
CA GLN A 84 -1.67 -7.05 11.85
C GLN A 84 -2.72 -6.04 11.36
N GLY A 85 -3.34 -6.34 10.23
CA GLY A 85 -4.34 -5.50 9.56
C GLY A 85 -3.75 -4.64 8.44
N SER A 86 -4.61 -3.94 7.70
CA SER A 86 -4.22 -3.00 6.65
C SER A 86 -3.70 -1.69 7.23
N ALA A 87 -2.78 -1.03 6.50
CA ALA A 87 -2.31 0.31 6.87
C ALA A 87 -3.48 1.30 6.89
N LEU A 88 -3.60 2.05 7.98
CA LEU A 88 -4.63 3.09 8.15
C LEU A 88 -4.10 4.49 7.80
N THR A 89 -2.78 4.68 7.84
CA THR A 89 -2.12 5.99 7.75
C THR A 89 -1.58 6.26 6.35
N LYS A 90 -1.86 7.45 5.81
CA LYS A 90 -1.32 7.95 4.55
C LYS A 90 -0.31 9.05 4.85
N ASN A 91 0.97 8.70 4.94
CA ASN A 91 2.02 9.59 5.44
C ASN A 91 2.61 10.56 4.41
N ALA A 92 1.99 10.69 3.24
CA ALA A 92 2.51 11.51 2.14
C ALA A 92 2.69 12.99 2.53
N VAL A 93 1.77 13.56 3.31
CA VAL A 93 1.91 14.95 3.78
C VAL A 93 3.07 15.09 4.75
N ASN A 94 3.23 14.15 5.68
CA ASN A 94 4.35 14.15 6.63
C ASN A 94 5.69 14.07 5.87
N THR A 95 5.73 13.39 4.72
CA THR A 95 6.93 13.33 3.86
C THR A 95 7.26 14.71 3.29
N LEU A 96 6.25 15.45 2.81
CA LEU A 96 6.46 16.81 2.30
C LEU A 96 7.01 17.75 3.39
N GLU A 97 6.50 17.65 4.62
CA GLU A 97 7.01 18.43 5.75
C GLU A 97 8.46 18.07 6.09
N SER A 98 8.80 16.79 6.14
CA SER A 98 10.19 16.35 6.40
C SER A 98 11.18 16.80 5.33
N LEU A 99 10.70 17.05 4.11
CA LEU A 99 11.47 17.59 2.99
C LEU A 99 11.50 19.13 2.95
N ASN A 100 10.94 19.80 3.96
CA ASN A 100 10.83 21.26 4.06
C ASN A 100 10.08 21.90 2.87
N TYR A 101 9.03 21.24 2.37
CA TYR A 101 8.11 21.91 1.46
C TYR A 101 7.37 23.05 2.20
N PRO A 102 6.99 24.14 1.51
CA PRO A 102 6.25 25.25 2.12
C PRO A 102 5.00 24.79 2.86
N GLU A 103 4.73 25.38 4.03
CA GLU A 103 3.57 25.04 4.87
C GLU A 103 2.25 25.20 4.11
N GLU A 104 2.18 26.17 3.19
CA GLU A 104 0.99 26.38 2.36
C GLU A 104 0.65 25.16 1.50
N ILE A 105 1.66 24.39 1.05
CA ILE A 105 1.45 23.15 0.27
C ILE A 105 0.93 22.04 1.18
N THR A 106 1.52 21.88 2.37
CA THR A 106 1.16 20.79 3.28
C THR A 106 -0.22 21.02 3.89
N ASP A 107 -0.56 22.26 4.21
CA ASP A 107 -1.89 22.63 4.71
C ASP A 107 -2.96 22.47 3.64
N THR A 108 -2.69 22.94 2.42
CA THR A 108 -3.60 22.72 1.28
C THR A 108 -3.79 21.22 1.01
N ALA A 109 -2.73 20.42 1.09
CA ALA A 109 -2.82 18.97 0.92
C ALA A 109 -3.71 18.32 1.99
N ARG A 110 -3.58 18.73 3.26
CA ARG A 110 -4.47 18.28 4.35
C ARG A 110 -5.92 18.65 4.09
N GLU A 111 -6.17 19.90 3.72
CA GLU A 111 -7.52 20.39 3.40
C GLU A 111 -8.16 19.58 2.25
N ILE A 112 -7.41 19.29 1.17
CA ILE A 112 -7.89 18.48 0.04
C ILE A 112 -8.19 17.04 0.48
N ILE A 113 -7.32 16.43 1.28
CA ILE A 113 -7.51 15.05 1.77
C ILE A 113 -8.75 14.96 2.65
N THR A 114 -8.91 15.86 3.63
CA THR A 114 -10.09 15.90 4.50
C THR A 114 -11.39 16.11 3.71
N ALA A 115 -11.37 16.99 2.70
CA ALA A 115 -12.52 17.19 1.82
C ALA A 115 -12.87 15.93 1.01
N TYR A 116 -11.86 15.21 0.50
CA TYR A 116 -12.06 13.93 -0.18
C TYR A 116 -12.63 12.86 0.76
N GLU A 117 -12.12 12.73 1.98
CA GLU A 117 -12.62 11.75 2.96
C GLU A 117 -14.08 12.00 3.34
N ALA A 118 -14.52 13.27 3.38
CA ALA A 118 -15.91 13.63 3.66
C ALA A 118 -16.84 13.44 2.45
N SER A 119 -16.35 13.65 1.22
CA SER A 119 -17.20 13.77 0.02
C SER A 119 -17.04 12.66 -1.02
N GLY A 120 -15.96 11.89 -0.96
CA GLY A 120 -15.55 10.91 -1.98
C GLY A 120 -15.07 11.54 -3.30
N ASN A 121 -14.94 12.86 -3.39
CA ASN A 121 -14.62 13.57 -4.64
C ASN A 121 -13.39 14.46 -4.50
N TRP A 122 -12.52 14.43 -5.50
CA TRP A 122 -11.33 15.28 -5.55
C TRP A 122 -11.68 16.67 -6.11
N ASN A 123 -11.30 17.72 -5.37
CA ASN A 123 -11.47 19.09 -5.80
C ASN A 123 -10.24 19.92 -5.45
N LEU A 124 -9.83 20.82 -6.35
CA LEU A 124 -8.86 21.85 -6.01
C LEU A 124 -9.56 22.94 -5.21
N LEU A 125 -8.91 23.43 -4.16
CA LEU A 125 -9.50 24.37 -3.21
C LEU A 125 -9.68 25.79 -3.74
N GLY A 126 -9.24 26.07 -4.97
CA GLY A 126 -9.52 27.31 -5.70
C GLY A 126 -9.45 28.55 -4.81
N LYS A 127 -8.30 28.78 -4.15
CA LYS A 127 -8.10 30.00 -3.37
C LYS A 127 -7.95 31.16 -4.38
N GLY A 128 -9.06 31.89 -4.58
CA GLY A 128 -9.12 33.10 -5.39
C GLY A 128 -8.47 34.29 -4.70
#